data_AF-A0AAW1W4U4-F1
#
_entry.id   AF-A0AAW1W4U4-F1
#
_cell.length_a   1.000
_cell.length_b   1.000
_cell.length_c   1.000
_cell.angle_alpha   90.00
_cell.angle_beta   90.00
_cell.angle_gamma   90.00
#
_symmetry.space_group_name_H-M   'P 1'
#
loop_
_entity.id
_entity.type
_entity.pdbx_description
1 polymer ?
#
loop_
_entity_poly.entity_id
_entity_poly.type
_entity_poly.pdbx_seq_one_letter_code
_entity_poly.pdbx_strand_id
1 'polypeptide(L)'
;MTFDSGDTRRSFVIETKNALSRKRLRVRRLKYTCRTKIQLDVTGGDREHGSGDSQTVSSVEKDAGNSMKILSVSFSSSLDNDSVLSSSGTQTSKGTGRSSYGVVSVVGGRKEMEDAVRAEVGFAVSGRCDFYGVYDGHGGPDVAWACRERLHEVVAEAVEMEVKGGKINKVEVDWERVMEGCFGKMDEEVSGIVAGRTVGSTAVAAVVTEEEIVVANCGDCRAVLSRSGGTVALALSSDHKPDRADELERIEAAGGRVISWNGSRVLGVLATSRSIGDQYLRPYVISKPEVMVTKRTDEDEFLILASDGLWDVISNEVACRVVNKALHGRIMMRSINVDHDRDHVLLNYERPAPADGGGSSRISEAAAVLADLAMARGSKDNISVIVVDLRKLPS
;
A
#
# COMPACT_ATOMS: atom_id res chain seq x y z
N MET A 1 -22.75 -66.08 -30.90
CA MET A 1 -22.51 -67.34 -30.19
C MET A 1 -21.70 -67.02 -28.96
N THR A 2 -22.34 -67.20 -27.80
CA THR A 2 -21.77 -67.15 -26.46
C THR A 2 -20.78 -68.29 -26.27
N PHE A 3 -19.61 -68.03 -25.67
CA PHE A 3 -19.00 -68.94 -24.70
C PHE A 3 -18.23 -68.13 -23.65
N ASP A 4 -18.66 -68.37 -22.42
CA ASP A 4 -18.13 -67.94 -21.14
C ASP A 4 -17.13 -69.01 -20.65
N SER A 5 -16.05 -68.57 -20.01
CA SER A 5 -15.31 -69.36 -19.02
C SER A 5 -14.35 -68.44 -18.30
N GLY A 6 -14.69 -68.13 -17.05
CA GLY A 6 -13.90 -67.30 -16.15
C GLY A 6 -12.62 -67.96 -15.67
N ASP A 7 -11.67 -67.12 -15.24
CA ASP A 7 -10.70 -67.48 -14.21
C ASP A 7 -10.44 -66.27 -13.30
N THR A 8 -10.28 -66.62 -12.03
CA THR A 8 -10.27 -65.80 -10.83
C THR A 8 -8.89 -65.22 -10.50
N ARG A 9 -8.90 -63.96 -10.02
CA ARG A 9 -8.03 -63.36 -8.99
C ARG A 9 -6.50 -63.49 -9.13
N ARG A 10 -5.83 -62.33 -9.18
CA ARG A 10 -5.04 -61.80 -8.02
C ARG A 10 -4.54 -60.38 -8.28
N SER A 11 -5.10 -59.45 -7.52
CA SER A 11 -4.58 -58.11 -7.26
C SER A 11 -3.33 -58.21 -6.38
N PHE A 12 -2.19 -57.70 -6.85
CA PHE A 12 -0.99 -57.54 -6.04
C PHE A 12 -1.08 -56.24 -5.24
N VAL A 13 -1.44 -56.36 -3.96
CA VAL A 13 -1.25 -55.32 -2.95
C VAL A 13 0.15 -55.49 -2.39
N ILE A 14 1.04 -54.53 -2.63
CA ILE A 14 2.35 -54.49 -1.98
C ILE A 14 2.15 -53.89 -0.59
N GLU A 15 2.06 -54.77 0.40
CA GLU A 15 1.97 -54.45 1.81
C GLU A 15 3.39 -54.34 2.39
N THR A 16 3.94 -53.12 2.51
CA THR A 16 5.21 -52.92 3.23
C THR A 16 4.96 -52.80 4.72
N LYS A 17 5.21 -53.90 5.43
CA LYS A 17 5.43 -53.93 6.88
C LYS A 17 6.73 -53.21 7.21
N ASN A 18 6.63 -52.01 7.80
CA ASN A 18 7.65 -51.47 8.68
C ASN A 18 6.98 -50.62 9.76
N ALA A 19 6.42 -51.32 10.74
CA ALA A 19 6.27 -50.79 12.07
C ALA A 19 7.66 -50.76 12.71
N LEU A 20 8.13 -49.57 13.13
CA LEU A 20 8.91 -49.33 14.36
C LEU A 20 9.36 -47.84 14.43
N SER A 21 8.93 -47.19 15.52
CA SER A 21 9.55 -46.00 16.14
C SER A 21 9.44 -44.63 15.43
N ARG A 22 8.26 -44.02 15.45
CA ARG A 22 8.14 -42.55 15.38
C ARG A 22 8.60 -41.93 16.71
N LYS A 23 9.89 -41.59 16.83
CA LYS A 23 10.38 -40.74 17.91
C LYS A 23 9.82 -39.32 17.74
N ARG A 24 8.80 -38.99 18.52
CA ARG A 24 8.26 -37.64 18.69
C ARG A 24 9.35 -36.78 19.34
N LEU A 25 10.03 -35.95 18.57
CA LEU A 25 10.95 -34.94 19.12
C LEU A 25 10.12 -33.92 19.92
N ARG A 26 10.23 -34.00 21.25
CA ARG A 26 9.75 -32.95 22.16
C ARG A 26 10.66 -31.73 21.99
N VAL A 27 10.22 -30.74 21.21
CA VAL A 27 10.84 -29.41 21.24
C VAL A 27 10.56 -28.82 22.62
N ARG A 28 11.58 -28.78 23.48
CA ARG A 28 11.54 -28.04 24.74
C ARG A 28 11.61 -26.55 24.37
N ARG A 29 10.54 -25.81 24.67
CA ARG A 29 10.47 -24.36 24.56
C ARG A 29 11.55 -23.76 25.49
N LEU A 30 12.64 -23.25 24.93
CA LEU A 30 13.63 -22.52 25.71
C LEU A 30 13.00 -21.17 26.10
N LYS A 31 12.70 -21.00 27.40
CA LYS A 31 12.34 -19.70 27.95
C LYS A 31 13.63 -18.88 28.08
N TYR A 32 13.89 -17.99 27.13
CA TYR A 32 14.84 -16.90 27.36
C TYR A 32 14.11 -15.81 28.12
N THR A 33 14.39 -15.71 29.42
CA THR A 33 14.09 -14.52 30.22
C THR A 33 15.30 -13.61 30.14
N CYS A 34 15.29 -12.62 29.25
CA CYS A 34 16.20 -11.48 29.40
C CYS A 34 15.46 -10.43 30.25
N ARG A 35 15.75 -10.45 31.56
CA ARG A 35 15.40 -9.36 32.47
C ARG A 35 16.49 -8.29 32.31
N THR A 36 16.24 -7.26 31.52
CA THR A 36 17.00 -6.02 31.64
C THR A 36 16.23 -5.12 32.58
N LYS A 37 16.71 -5.04 33.83
CA LYS A 37 16.29 -4.01 34.79
C LYS A 37 16.82 -2.67 34.27
N ILE A 38 15.93 -1.77 33.89
CA ILE A 38 16.25 -0.35 33.81
C ILE A 38 15.67 0.26 35.08
N GLN A 39 16.57 0.71 35.96
CA GLN A 39 16.27 1.43 37.17
C GLN A 39 16.40 2.92 36.83
N LEU A 40 15.27 3.63 36.75
CA LEU A 40 15.23 5.07 36.54
C LEU A 40 15.05 5.74 37.90
N ASP A 41 16.12 6.32 38.42
CA ASP A 41 16.04 7.31 39.50
C ASP A 41 15.89 8.69 38.88
N VAL A 42 14.84 9.40 39.30
CA VAL A 42 14.60 10.80 38.98
C VAL A 42 14.96 11.63 40.21
N THR A 43 16.01 12.44 40.11
CA THR A 43 16.16 13.64 40.95
C THR A 43 16.74 14.78 40.13
N GLY A 44 15.97 15.85 40.00
CA GLY A 44 16.40 17.11 39.39
C GLY A 44 17.31 17.94 40.30
N GLY A 45 17.89 19.00 39.73
CA GLY A 45 18.62 20.01 40.47
C GLY A 45 19.67 20.73 39.64
N ASP A 46 19.24 21.83 39.03
CA ASP A 46 19.90 23.14 38.81
C ASP A 46 21.40 23.36 39.13
N ARG A 47 21.95 24.31 38.33
CA ARG A 47 23.16 25.18 38.52
C ARG A 47 24.52 24.51 38.29
N GLU A 48 25.57 25.15 37.79
CA GLU A 48 25.86 26.43 37.11
C GLU A 48 27.38 26.38 36.80
N HIS A 49 27.83 27.21 35.84
CA HIS A 49 29.16 27.83 35.74
C HIS A 49 30.43 27.04 35.34
N GLY A 50 30.97 27.51 34.20
CA GLY A 50 32.40 27.84 33.98
C GLY A 50 33.32 26.68 33.62
N SER A 51 34.33 26.79 32.76
CA SER A 51 34.93 27.89 32.01
C SER A 51 36.18 27.33 31.30
N GLY A 52 36.57 27.89 30.15
CA GLY A 52 37.93 27.82 29.60
C GLY A 52 38.15 26.68 28.60
N ASP A 53 38.26 26.98 27.29
CA ASP A 53 39.50 27.29 26.56
C ASP A 53 40.30 26.01 26.22
N SER A 54 40.90 25.81 25.05
CA SER A 54 40.97 26.52 23.78
C SER A 54 41.72 25.58 22.81
N GLN A 55 41.75 25.95 21.53
CA GLN A 55 42.74 25.61 20.50
C GLN A 55 42.29 24.73 19.32
N THR A 56 41.87 25.50 18.31
CA THR A 56 42.06 25.40 16.87
C THR A 56 43.38 24.78 16.39
N VAL A 57 43.33 24.01 15.29
CA VAL A 57 44.28 24.17 14.16
C VAL A 57 43.55 23.89 12.84
N SER A 58 43.63 24.85 11.94
CA SER A 58 43.19 24.86 10.54
C SER A 58 44.20 24.21 9.59
N SER A 59 43.74 23.67 8.46
CA SER A 59 44.42 23.91 7.18
C SER A 59 43.50 23.60 6.00
N VAL A 60 43.59 24.49 5.01
CA VAL A 60 42.84 24.55 3.75
C VAL A 60 43.81 24.15 2.65
N GLU A 61 43.39 23.26 1.73
CA GLU A 61 43.92 23.27 0.36
C GLU A 61 42.78 23.08 -0.64
N LYS A 62 42.80 23.92 -1.67
CA LYS A 62 41.95 23.88 -2.85
C LYS A 62 42.66 23.07 -3.92
N ASP A 63 41.93 22.21 -4.63
CA ASP A 63 42.26 21.97 -6.04
C ASP A 63 41.00 21.72 -6.87
N ALA A 64 41.05 22.19 -8.12
CA ALA A 64 39.93 22.25 -9.05
C ALA A 64 39.98 21.06 -10.02
N GLY A 65 38.83 20.40 -10.24
CA GLY A 65 38.71 19.35 -11.25
C GLY A 65 37.27 18.84 -11.38
N ASN A 66 36.69 19.04 -12.55
CA ASN A 66 35.30 18.76 -12.93
C ASN A 66 34.92 17.28 -12.70
N SER A 67 33.93 16.98 -11.85
CA SER A 67 33.37 15.63 -11.70
C SER A 67 31.88 15.66 -11.37
N MET A 68 31.14 14.72 -11.96
CA MET A 68 29.69 14.57 -11.90
C MET A 68 29.14 14.66 -10.47
N LYS A 69 28.03 15.40 -10.29
CA LYS A 69 27.27 15.42 -9.04
C LYS A 69 26.59 14.07 -8.82
N ILE A 70 27.24 13.20 -8.05
CA ILE A 70 26.58 12.11 -7.34
C ILE A 70 25.79 12.76 -6.20
N LEU A 71 24.46 12.74 -6.28
CA LEU A 71 23.57 13.13 -5.19
C LEU A 71 23.68 12.08 -4.07
N SER A 72 24.48 12.38 -3.05
CA SER A 72 24.47 11.64 -1.79
C SER A 72 23.20 12.02 -1.02
N VAL A 73 22.20 11.16 -1.04
CA VAL A 73 21.05 11.25 -0.14
C VAL A 73 21.47 10.72 1.23
N SER A 74 21.56 11.60 2.22
CA SER A 74 21.82 11.24 3.61
C SER A 74 20.49 11.07 4.34
N PHE A 75 20.22 9.86 4.81
CA PHE A 75 19.04 9.55 5.61
C PHE A 75 19.33 9.81 7.09
N SER A 76 18.61 10.76 7.69
CA SER A 76 18.58 10.92 9.14
C SER A 76 17.52 9.98 9.72
N SER A 77 17.97 8.89 10.34
CA SER A 77 17.13 7.99 11.11
C SER A 77 16.74 8.62 12.44
N SER A 78 15.49 9.06 12.58
CA SER A 78 14.87 9.25 13.90
C SER A 78 14.03 8.01 14.20
N LEU A 79 14.50 7.21 15.16
CA LEU A 79 13.74 6.12 15.75
C LEU A 79 12.69 6.72 16.68
N ASP A 80 11.43 6.66 16.28
CA ASP A 80 10.30 6.76 17.20
C ASP A 80 9.36 5.57 16.96
N ASN A 81 9.25 4.72 17.98
CA ASN A 81 8.37 3.56 18.06
C ASN A 81 6.90 3.99 18.06
N ASP A 82 6.06 3.12 17.47
CA ASP A 82 4.59 3.16 17.45
C ASP A 82 3.98 4.46 16.90
N SER A 83 4.03 4.65 15.58
CA SER A 83 3.29 5.73 14.92
C SER A 83 2.16 5.19 14.03
N VAL A 84 0.93 5.32 14.54
CA VAL A 84 -0.25 5.47 13.68
C VAL A 84 -0.09 6.83 12.98
N LEU A 85 0.37 6.85 11.74
CA LEU A 85 0.43 8.07 10.94
C LEU A 85 -0.96 8.39 10.38
N SER A 86 -1.87 8.83 11.26
CA SER A 86 -3.13 9.47 10.83
C SER A 86 -2.85 10.92 10.48
N SER A 87 -2.62 11.20 9.19
CA SER A 87 -2.47 12.57 8.69
C SER A 87 -3.75 13.03 7.99
N SER A 88 -4.27 14.19 8.41
CA SER A 88 -5.35 14.91 7.73
C SER A 88 -4.74 16.02 6.88
N GLY A 89 -4.78 15.90 5.55
CA GLY A 89 -4.27 16.92 4.65
C GLY A 89 -5.36 17.89 4.18
N THR A 90 -5.15 19.20 4.34
CA THR A 90 -5.91 20.25 3.64
C THR A 90 -4.96 21.41 3.32
N GLN A 91 -4.28 21.36 2.17
CA GLN A 91 -3.31 22.42 1.80
C GLN A 91 -3.96 23.57 1.05
N THR A 92 -3.68 24.79 1.48
CA THR A 92 -4.10 26.18 1.13
C THR A 92 -3.78 26.83 -0.25
N SER A 93 -4.67 26.90 -1.25
CA SER A 93 -4.49 27.60 -2.54
C SER A 93 -5.85 28.09 -3.03
N LYS A 94 -5.89 29.33 -3.52
CA LYS A 94 -7.12 30.05 -3.87
C LYS A 94 -7.63 29.62 -5.25
N GLY A 95 -8.69 28.82 -5.30
CA GLY A 95 -9.50 28.58 -6.50
C GLY A 95 -10.04 27.15 -6.59
N THR A 96 -11.37 27.03 -6.72
CA THR A 96 -12.22 25.82 -6.98
C THR A 96 -12.19 24.69 -5.92
N GLY A 97 -13.32 23.98 -5.78
CA GLY A 97 -13.66 23.14 -4.62
C GLY A 97 -12.65 22.01 -4.35
N ARG A 98 -12.12 21.97 -3.12
CA ARG A 98 -11.07 21.03 -2.71
C ARG A 98 -11.60 19.63 -2.46
N SER A 99 -10.99 18.62 -3.09
CA SER A 99 -11.11 17.23 -2.66
C SER A 99 -10.54 17.09 -1.24
N SER A 100 -11.27 16.39 -0.36
CA SER A 100 -10.79 16.07 0.98
C SER A 100 -10.50 14.59 1.08
N TYR A 101 -9.49 14.20 1.85
CA TYR A 101 -9.08 12.81 1.93
C TYR A 101 -8.61 12.46 3.35
N GLY A 102 -8.58 11.16 3.63
CA GLY A 102 -8.10 10.57 4.87
C GLY A 102 -7.15 9.43 4.56
N VAL A 103 -6.07 9.34 5.34
CA VAL A 103 -5.04 8.32 5.16
C VAL A 103 -4.79 7.64 6.49
N VAL A 104 -4.69 6.31 6.46
CA VAL A 104 -4.11 5.50 7.54
C VAL A 104 -3.11 4.53 6.93
N SER A 105 -2.01 4.31 7.63
CA SER A 105 -0.97 3.36 7.24
C SER A 105 -0.35 2.83 8.52
N VAL A 106 -0.52 1.52 8.77
CA VAL A 106 -0.12 0.87 10.03
C VAL A 106 0.61 -0.43 9.75
N VAL A 107 1.59 -0.74 10.61
CA VAL A 107 2.39 -1.97 10.52
C VAL A 107 1.56 -3.25 10.69
N GLY A 108 0.44 -3.15 11.41
CA GLY A 108 -0.46 -4.27 11.66
C GLY A 108 0.23 -5.43 12.39
N GLY A 109 0.13 -6.63 11.85
CA GLY A 109 0.70 -7.85 12.45
C GLY A 109 2.16 -8.13 12.07
N ARG A 110 2.76 -7.32 11.19
CA ARG A 110 4.14 -7.49 10.73
C ARG A 110 5.13 -6.91 11.75
N LYS A 111 6.41 -7.21 11.53
CA LYS A 111 7.51 -6.64 12.32
C LYS A 111 8.01 -5.31 11.75
N GLU A 112 7.98 -5.20 10.43
CA GLU A 112 8.48 -4.07 9.66
C GLU A 112 7.34 -3.47 8.85
N MET A 113 7.43 -2.17 8.61
CA MET A 113 6.51 -1.43 7.75
C MET A 113 7.12 -1.28 6.36
N GLU A 114 6.64 -2.09 5.41
CA GLU A 114 7.07 -2.08 4.01
C GLU A 114 6.10 -1.30 3.11
N ASP A 115 4.87 -1.08 3.58
CA ASP A 115 3.86 -0.21 2.97
C ASP A 115 4.27 1.28 2.96
N ALA A 116 3.84 1.99 1.92
CA ALA A 116 3.93 3.44 1.81
C ALA A 116 2.70 4.05 1.12
N VAL A 117 2.44 5.33 1.42
CA VAL A 117 1.30 6.08 0.86
C VAL A 117 1.71 7.49 0.48
N ARG A 118 1.06 8.06 -0.54
CA ARG A 118 1.23 9.45 -0.96
C ARG A 118 -0.11 10.06 -1.35
N ALA A 119 -0.34 11.30 -0.93
CA ALA A 119 -1.49 12.09 -1.34
C ALA A 119 -1.04 13.54 -1.60
N GLU A 120 -1.25 14.03 -2.81
CA GLU A 120 -0.83 15.35 -3.26
C GLU A 120 -2.00 16.05 -3.94
N VAL A 121 -2.58 17.04 -3.24
CA VAL A 121 -3.72 17.82 -3.74
C VAL A 121 -3.21 18.97 -4.60
N GLY A 122 -3.77 19.11 -5.80
CA GLY A 122 -3.35 20.12 -6.77
C GLY A 122 -1.94 19.91 -7.31
N PHE A 123 -1.47 18.65 -7.40
CA PHE A 123 -0.09 18.31 -7.76
C PHE A 123 0.31 18.71 -9.19
N ALA A 124 -0.66 18.86 -10.10
CA ALA A 124 -0.41 19.16 -11.51
C ALA A 124 -1.46 20.10 -12.13
N VAL A 125 -1.15 20.59 -13.34
CA VAL A 125 -2.07 21.36 -14.20
C VAL A 125 -2.67 22.58 -13.49
N SER A 126 -1.81 23.38 -12.87
CA SER A 126 -2.20 24.57 -12.10
C SER A 126 -3.18 24.27 -10.95
N GLY A 127 -3.03 23.11 -10.30
CA GLY A 127 -3.84 22.71 -9.15
C GLY A 127 -5.16 22.02 -9.50
N ARG A 128 -5.34 21.56 -10.74
CA ARG A 128 -6.59 20.91 -11.21
C ARG A 128 -6.61 19.39 -11.11
N CYS A 129 -5.48 18.80 -10.75
CA CYS A 129 -5.36 17.36 -10.59
C CYS A 129 -4.87 17.07 -9.18
N ASP A 130 -5.47 16.08 -8.53
CA ASP A 130 -5.02 15.49 -7.28
C ASP A 130 -4.40 14.12 -7.57
N PHE A 131 -3.39 13.72 -6.79
CA PHE A 131 -2.73 12.42 -6.89
C PHE A 131 -2.86 11.67 -5.57
N TYR A 132 -3.17 10.37 -5.66
CA TYR A 132 -3.20 9.45 -4.52
C TYR A 132 -2.51 8.15 -4.91
N GLY A 133 -1.63 7.64 -4.05
CA GLY A 133 -0.89 6.40 -4.31
C GLY A 133 -0.76 5.55 -3.06
N VAL A 134 -0.98 4.25 -3.21
CA VAL A 134 -0.67 3.21 -2.21
C VAL A 134 0.34 2.25 -2.82
N TYR A 135 1.39 1.97 -2.06
CA TYR A 135 2.53 1.18 -2.49
C TYR A 135 2.79 0.11 -1.43
N ASP A 136 2.54 -1.15 -1.77
CA ASP A 136 2.79 -2.29 -0.89
C ASP A 136 4.18 -2.83 -1.22
N GLY A 137 5.13 -2.69 -0.29
CA GLY A 137 6.52 -3.07 -0.48
C GLY A 137 6.77 -4.51 -0.09
N HIS A 138 7.68 -5.18 -0.80
CA HIS A 138 8.09 -6.54 -0.46
C HIS A 138 9.58 -6.77 -0.65
N GLY A 139 10.16 -7.54 0.27
CA GLY A 139 11.62 -7.75 0.32
C GLY A 139 12.39 -6.57 0.93
N GLY A 140 11.69 -5.53 1.32
CA GLY A 140 12.17 -4.28 1.92
C GLY A 140 11.24 -3.10 1.57
N PRO A 141 11.30 -2.00 2.32
CA PRO A 141 10.45 -0.82 2.08
C PRO A 141 10.97 0.09 0.96
N ASP A 142 12.22 -0.08 0.52
CA ASP A 142 12.95 0.92 -0.27
C ASP A 142 12.24 1.30 -1.58
N VAL A 143 11.66 0.34 -2.30
CA VAL A 143 10.96 0.61 -3.56
C VAL A 143 9.62 1.29 -3.31
N ALA A 144 8.88 0.90 -2.27
CA ALA A 144 7.62 1.57 -1.88
C ALA A 144 7.87 3.03 -1.47
N TRP A 145 8.95 3.28 -0.71
CA TRP A 145 9.39 4.63 -0.36
C TRP A 145 9.83 5.44 -1.58
N ALA A 146 10.58 4.85 -2.51
CA ALA A 146 10.93 5.52 -3.76
C ALA A 146 9.69 5.92 -4.55
N CYS A 147 8.71 5.02 -4.71
CA CYS A 147 7.44 5.33 -5.37
C CYS A 147 6.67 6.46 -4.66
N ARG A 148 6.61 6.43 -3.32
CA ARG A 148 6.00 7.48 -2.50
C ARG A 148 6.61 8.86 -2.79
N GLU A 149 7.94 8.95 -2.81
CA GLU A 149 8.64 10.23 -2.96
C GLU A 149 8.71 10.71 -4.41
N ARG A 150 8.61 9.81 -5.40
CA ARG A 150 8.95 10.14 -6.80
C ARG A 150 7.84 9.95 -7.83
N LEU A 151 6.97 8.94 -7.70
CA LEU A 151 6.03 8.59 -8.78
C LEU A 151 5.06 9.74 -9.12
N HIS A 152 4.56 10.44 -8.10
CA HIS A 152 3.65 11.58 -8.29
C HIS A 152 4.29 12.75 -9.05
N GLU A 153 5.59 13.00 -8.85
CA GLU A 153 6.34 14.01 -9.61
C GLU A 153 6.52 13.59 -11.07
N VAL A 154 6.85 12.32 -11.32
CA VAL A 154 6.96 11.76 -12.68
C VAL A 154 5.64 11.88 -13.43
N VAL A 155 4.52 11.62 -12.75
CA VAL A 155 3.18 11.81 -13.32
C VAL A 155 2.89 13.29 -13.56
N ALA A 156 3.25 14.19 -12.65
CA ALA A 156 3.04 15.63 -12.82
C ALA A 156 3.77 16.16 -14.06
N GLU A 157 5.05 15.82 -14.19
CA GLU A 157 5.89 16.16 -15.34
C GLU A 157 5.24 15.70 -16.65
N ALA A 158 4.81 14.43 -16.72
CA ALA A 158 4.23 13.85 -17.93
C ALA A 158 2.88 14.47 -18.31
N VAL A 159 1.98 14.67 -17.33
CA VAL A 159 0.67 15.30 -17.56
C VAL A 159 0.84 16.75 -18.01
N GLU A 160 1.76 17.51 -17.40
CA GLU A 160 2.03 18.88 -17.85
C GLU A 160 2.57 18.96 -19.26
N MET A 161 3.41 18.01 -19.67
CA MET A 161 3.94 17.94 -21.04
C MET A 161 2.83 17.66 -22.06
N GLU A 162 1.92 16.72 -21.78
CA GLU A 162 0.78 16.43 -22.66
C GLU A 162 -0.16 17.63 -22.80
N VAL A 163 -0.44 18.33 -21.70
CA VAL A 163 -1.31 19.52 -21.71
C VAL A 163 -0.67 20.67 -22.49
N LYS A 164 0.64 20.89 -22.38
CA LYS A 164 1.37 21.93 -23.13
C LYS A 164 1.54 21.58 -24.62
N GLY A 165 1.56 20.29 -24.96
CA GLY A 165 1.72 19.80 -26.34
C GLY A 165 0.43 19.79 -27.17
N GLY A 166 -0.75 19.93 -26.55
CA GLY A 166 -2.06 19.85 -27.21
C GLY A 166 -2.44 21.11 -28.01
N LYS A 167 -2.86 20.93 -29.27
CA LYS A 167 -3.43 21.99 -30.12
C LYS A 167 -4.77 22.49 -29.56
N ILE A 168 -4.76 23.68 -28.94
CA ILE A 168 -5.79 24.73 -28.71
C ILE A 168 -7.27 24.34 -28.42
N ASN A 169 -7.85 23.22 -28.84
CA ASN A 169 -9.25 22.89 -28.53
C ASN A 169 -9.42 21.39 -28.21
N LYS A 170 -9.69 21.11 -26.93
CA LYS A 170 -9.85 19.79 -26.27
C LYS A 170 -8.56 18.98 -26.14
N VAL A 171 -7.85 19.18 -25.04
CA VAL A 171 -6.76 18.30 -24.59
C VAL A 171 -7.41 17.08 -23.94
N GLU A 172 -7.51 15.97 -24.67
CA GLU A 172 -7.80 14.65 -24.09
C GLU A 172 -6.43 14.01 -23.79
N VAL A 173 -6.10 13.85 -22.50
CA VAL A 173 -4.82 13.24 -22.10
C VAL A 173 -4.88 11.75 -22.41
N ASP A 174 -3.87 11.25 -23.12
CA ASP A 174 -3.69 9.81 -23.35
C ASP A 174 -3.17 9.15 -22.06
N TRP A 175 -4.10 8.90 -21.13
CA TRP A 175 -3.78 8.41 -19.79
C TRP A 175 -3.11 7.04 -19.78
N GLU A 176 -3.44 6.16 -20.74
CA GLU A 176 -2.81 4.84 -20.85
C GLU A 176 -1.32 5.01 -21.15
N ARG A 177 -0.97 5.75 -22.22
CA ARG A 177 0.44 6.02 -22.56
C ARG A 177 1.18 6.77 -21.46
N VAL A 178 0.55 7.78 -20.86
CA VAL A 178 1.16 8.58 -19.80
C VAL A 178 1.50 7.71 -18.60
N MET A 179 0.53 6.96 -18.07
CA MET A 179 0.73 6.17 -16.85
C MET A 179 1.65 4.97 -17.09
N GLU A 180 1.56 4.30 -18.24
CA GLU A 180 2.53 3.26 -18.63
C GLU A 180 3.96 3.82 -18.68
N GLY A 181 4.15 4.99 -19.30
CA GLY A 181 5.45 5.66 -19.36
C GLY A 181 5.97 6.07 -17.98
N CYS A 182 5.11 6.58 -17.10
CA CYS A 182 5.48 6.96 -15.74
C CYS A 182 5.91 5.76 -14.90
N PHE A 183 5.17 4.64 -14.96
CA PHE A 183 5.52 3.42 -14.23
C PHE A 183 6.79 2.77 -14.78
N GLY A 184 6.98 2.77 -16.10
CA GLY A 184 8.23 2.33 -16.72
C GLY A 184 9.44 3.15 -16.28
N LYS A 185 9.32 4.49 -16.30
CA LYS A 185 10.37 5.39 -15.81
C LYS A 185 10.68 5.16 -14.33
N MET A 186 9.65 4.99 -13.49
CA MET A 186 9.84 4.69 -12.06
C MET A 186 10.58 3.36 -11.86
N ASP A 187 10.24 2.33 -12.63
CA ASP A 187 10.90 1.02 -12.62
C ASP A 187 12.38 1.10 -13.04
N GLU A 188 12.70 1.90 -14.06
CA GLU A 188 14.07 2.18 -14.48
C GLU A 188 14.86 2.92 -13.38
N GLU A 189 14.26 3.94 -12.74
CA GLU A 189 14.89 4.72 -11.67
C GLU A 189 15.23 3.82 -10.45
N VAL A 190 14.35 2.90 -10.04
CA VAL A 190 14.64 1.98 -8.91
C VAL A 190 15.55 0.83 -9.28
N SER A 191 15.64 0.44 -10.57
CA SER A 191 16.55 -0.60 -11.04
C SER A 191 18.02 -0.25 -10.82
N GLY A 192 18.34 1.05 -10.77
CA GLY A 192 19.67 1.55 -10.45
C GLY A 192 20.06 1.39 -8.97
N ILE A 193 19.09 1.12 -8.09
CA ILE A 193 19.32 0.90 -6.65
C ILE A 193 19.62 -0.59 -6.43
N VAL A 194 20.70 -0.91 -5.71
CA VAL A 194 21.09 -2.31 -5.42
C VAL A 194 19.94 -3.11 -4.80
N ALA A 195 19.15 -2.47 -3.93
CA ALA A 195 17.95 -3.04 -3.33
C ALA A 195 16.87 -3.40 -4.38
N GLY A 196 16.65 -2.57 -5.42
CA GLY A 196 15.64 -2.81 -6.46
C GLY A 196 15.87 -4.08 -7.29
N ARG A 197 17.01 -4.76 -7.13
CA ARG A 197 17.25 -6.07 -7.75
C ARG A 197 16.41 -7.19 -7.15
N THR A 198 16.13 -7.15 -5.85
CA THR A 198 15.36 -8.19 -5.12
C THR A 198 14.23 -7.63 -4.27
N VAL A 199 14.14 -6.31 -4.16
CA VAL A 199 13.05 -5.57 -3.53
C VAL A 199 12.12 -5.08 -4.63
N GLY A 200 10.83 -5.08 -4.34
CA GLY A 200 9.82 -4.51 -5.23
C GLY A 200 8.71 -3.86 -4.45
N SER A 201 7.80 -3.24 -5.18
CA SER A 201 6.56 -2.74 -4.62
C SER A 201 5.46 -2.81 -5.65
N THR A 202 4.25 -3.13 -5.19
CA THR A 202 3.04 -2.86 -5.95
C THR A 202 2.81 -1.35 -6.02
N ALA A 203 1.98 -0.91 -6.96
CA ALA A 203 1.56 0.48 -7.00
C ALA A 203 0.14 0.59 -7.54
N VAL A 204 -0.77 1.13 -6.73
CA VAL A 204 -2.04 1.67 -7.24
C VAL A 204 -2.01 3.19 -7.10
N ALA A 205 -2.13 3.88 -8.23
CA ALA A 205 -2.12 5.33 -8.30
C ALA A 205 -3.43 5.83 -8.91
N ALA A 206 -4.01 6.88 -8.32
CA ALA A 206 -5.18 7.56 -8.82
C ALA A 206 -4.87 9.04 -9.09
N VAL A 207 -5.20 9.51 -10.29
CA VAL A 207 -5.29 10.94 -10.61
C VAL A 207 -6.76 11.33 -10.65
N VAL A 208 -7.15 12.27 -9.81
CA VAL A 208 -8.52 12.76 -9.70
C VAL A 208 -8.59 14.19 -10.23
N THR A 209 -9.48 14.44 -11.18
CA THR A 209 -9.79 15.76 -11.73
C THR A 209 -11.26 16.10 -11.47
N GLU A 210 -11.71 17.29 -11.86
CA GLU A 210 -13.14 17.64 -11.78
C GLU A 210 -14.03 16.73 -12.66
N GLU A 211 -13.50 16.19 -13.75
CA GLU A 211 -14.27 15.45 -14.77
C GLU A 211 -14.04 13.93 -14.73
N GLU A 212 -12.87 13.49 -14.28
CA GLU A 212 -12.42 12.10 -14.44
C GLU A 212 -11.63 11.58 -13.23
N ILE A 213 -11.67 10.26 -13.06
CA ILE A 213 -10.82 9.49 -12.14
C ILE A 213 -10.02 8.52 -13.00
N VAL A 214 -8.70 8.63 -12.93
CA VAL A 214 -7.76 7.78 -13.66
C VAL A 214 -7.07 6.90 -12.64
N VAL A 215 -7.22 5.58 -12.75
CA VAL A 215 -6.54 4.61 -11.89
C VAL A 215 -5.53 3.83 -12.72
N ALA A 216 -4.27 3.82 -12.30
CA ALA A 216 -3.24 2.93 -12.82
C ALA A 216 -2.85 1.95 -11.71
N ASN A 217 -3.02 0.65 -11.97
CA ASN A 217 -2.65 -0.41 -11.02
C ASN A 217 -1.52 -1.26 -11.57
N CYS A 218 -0.52 -1.55 -10.75
CA CYS A 218 0.57 -2.48 -11.00
C CYS A 218 0.82 -3.31 -9.74
N GLY A 219 -0.06 -4.27 -9.48
CA GLY A 219 0.09 -5.28 -8.44
C GLY A 219 -1.26 -5.71 -7.90
N ASP A 220 -1.32 -6.08 -6.64
CA ASP A 220 -2.51 -6.53 -5.92
C ASP A 220 -2.99 -5.58 -4.81
N CYS A 221 -2.45 -4.36 -4.78
CA CYS A 221 -3.23 -3.22 -4.28
C CYS A 221 -4.50 -3.01 -5.14
N ARG A 222 -5.50 -2.33 -4.58
CA ARG A 222 -6.77 -2.09 -5.30
C ARG A 222 -7.37 -0.71 -5.04
N ALA A 223 -8.00 -0.17 -6.08
CA ALA A 223 -8.84 1.02 -6.02
C ALA A 223 -10.33 0.67 -6.25
N VAL A 224 -11.20 1.17 -5.38
CA VAL A 224 -12.65 0.94 -5.40
C VAL A 224 -13.41 2.25 -5.26
N LEU A 225 -14.26 2.55 -6.24
CA LEU A 225 -15.15 3.71 -6.25
C LEU A 225 -16.51 3.36 -5.65
N SER A 226 -17.01 4.22 -4.78
CA SER A 226 -18.39 4.18 -4.27
C SER A 226 -19.29 5.09 -5.09
N ARG A 227 -20.38 4.53 -5.64
CA ARG A 227 -21.38 5.25 -6.42
C ARG A 227 -22.80 4.98 -5.90
N SER A 228 -23.71 5.90 -6.18
CA SER A 228 -25.16 5.81 -5.90
C SER A 228 -25.45 5.62 -4.40
N GLY A 229 -24.94 6.52 -3.56
CA GLY A 229 -25.25 6.52 -2.12
C GLY A 229 -24.65 5.35 -1.32
N GLY A 230 -23.54 4.78 -1.80
CA GLY A 230 -22.80 3.73 -1.09
C GLY A 230 -23.29 2.33 -1.41
N THR A 231 -24.19 2.21 -2.37
CA THR A 231 -24.84 0.95 -2.74
C THR A 231 -24.08 0.19 -3.82
N VAL A 232 -23.31 0.91 -4.65
CA VAL A 232 -22.52 0.32 -5.74
C VAL A 232 -21.04 0.50 -5.44
N ALA A 233 -20.32 -0.62 -5.32
CA ALA A 233 -18.86 -0.66 -5.22
C ALA A 233 -18.29 -1.06 -6.59
N LEU A 234 -17.59 -0.13 -7.24
CA LEU A 234 -16.98 -0.34 -8.56
C LEU A 234 -15.47 -0.50 -8.38
N ALA A 235 -14.95 -1.70 -8.65
CA ALA A 235 -13.50 -1.90 -8.71
C ALA A 235 -12.95 -1.17 -9.95
N LEU A 236 -12.10 -0.16 -9.72
CA LEU A 236 -11.44 0.59 -10.79
C LEU A 236 -10.09 -0.01 -11.17
N SER A 237 -9.66 -1.05 -10.46
CA SER A 237 -8.51 -1.88 -10.81
C SER A 237 -8.82 -3.36 -10.61
N SER A 238 -8.07 -4.22 -11.30
CA SER A 238 -8.06 -5.67 -11.08
C SER A 238 -6.69 -6.07 -10.56
N ASP A 239 -6.66 -6.92 -9.54
CA ASP A 239 -5.42 -7.41 -8.96
C ASP A 239 -4.63 -8.23 -9.98
N HIS A 240 -3.33 -7.97 -10.08
CA HIS A 240 -2.39 -8.75 -10.87
C HIS A 240 -1.97 -10.01 -10.11
N LYS A 241 -2.89 -10.95 -9.95
CA LYS A 241 -2.59 -12.26 -9.33
C LYS A 241 -2.01 -13.21 -10.39
N PRO A 242 -0.97 -14.01 -10.06
CA PRO A 242 -0.34 -14.92 -11.02
C PRO A 242 -1.25 -15.99 -11.64
N ASP A 243 -2.36 -16.33 -10.98
CA ASP A 243 -3.37 -17.27 -11.49
C ASP A 243 -4.52 -16.61 -12.25
N ARG A 244 -4.50 -15.28 -12.43
CA ARG A 244 -5.38 -14.60 -13.38
C ARG A 244 -5.06 -15.10 -14.78
N ALA A 245 -6.08 -15.48 -15.56
CA ALA A 245 -5.91 -16.28 -16.77
C ALA A 245 -4.93 -15.67 -17.80
N ASP A 246 -5.03 -14.36 -18.02
CA ASP A 246 -4.16 -13.59 -18.91
C ASP A 246 -2.73 -13.46 -18.37
N GLU A 247 -2.57 -13.25 -17.07
CA GLU A 247 -1.26 -13.15 -16.41
C GLU A 247 -0.54 -14.50 -16.38
N LEU A 248 -1.26 -15.59 -16.11
CA LEU A 248 -0.76 -16.95 -16.17
C LEU A 248 -0.24 -17.27 -17.58
N GLU A 249 -1.05 -17.00 -18.61
CA GLU A 249 -0.67 -17.20 -20.00
C GLU A 249 0.57 -16.38 -20.36
N ARG A 250 0.62 -15.11 -19.96
CA ARG A 250 1.77 -14.22 -20.17
C ARG A 250 3.04 -14.76 -19.52
N ILE A 251 2.97 -15.21 -18.27
CA ILE A 251 4.11 -15.76 -17.52
C ILE A 251 4.61 -17.05 -18.17
N GLU A 252 3.72 -17.97 -18.53
CA GLU A 252 4.09 -19.25 -19.15
C GLU A 252 4.64 -19.07 -20.58
N ALA A 253 4.06 -18.16 -21.36
CA ALA A 253 4.55 -17.80 -22.69
C ALA A 253 5.97 -17.22 -22.65
N ALA A 254 6.32 -16.51 -21.58
CA ALA A 254 7.68 -16.01 -21.34
C ALA A 254 8.66 -17.09 -20.83
N GLY A 255 8.22 -18.34 -20.66
CA GLY A 255 9.02 -19.45 -20.14
C GLY A 255 8.98 -19.61 -18.62
N GLY A 256 8.16 -18.81 -17.93
CA GLY A 256 7.98 -18.85 -16.48
C GLY A 256 7.06 -19.97 -16.03
N ARG A 257 6.80 -19.99 -14.72
CA ARG A 257 5.87 -20.92 -14.07
C ARG A 257 5.13 -20.22 -12.96
N VAL A 258 3.86 -20.56 -12.79
CA VAL A 258 3.08 -20.20 -11.60
C VAL A 258 2.97 -21.44 -10.72
N ILE A 259 3.41 -21.32 -9.48
CA ILE A 259 3.49 -22.42 -8.52
C ILE A 259 2.60 -22.08 -7.34
N SER A 260 1.66 -22.98 -7.02
CA SER A 260 0.83 -22.88 -5.83
C SER A 260 1.65 -23.23 -4.59
N TRP A 261 2.15 -22.23 -3.88
CA TRP A 261 2.91 -22.34 -2.64
C TRP A 261 2.47 -21.25 -1.65
N ASN A 262 1.52 -21.58 -0.77
CA ASN A 262 0.82 -20.58 0.06
C ASN A 262 0.23 -19.45 -0.80
N GLY A 263 -0.59 -19.83 -1.78
CA GLY A 263 -1.08 -18.95 -2.85
C GLY A 263 -0.35 -19.17 -4.17
N SER A 264 -0.92 -18.64 -5.25
CA SER A 264 -0.34 -18.69 -6.60
C SER A 264 0.82 -17.71 -6.69
N ARG A 265 2.02 -18.20 -7.03
CA ARG A 265 3.25 -17.39 -7.05
C ARG A 265 4.05 -17.54 -8.33
N VAL A 266 4.58 -16.43 -8.84
CA VAL A 266 5.53 -16.42 -9.96
C VAL A 266 6.83 -17.10 -9.52
N LEU A 267 7.20 -18.18 -10.21
CA LEU A 267 8.33 -19.05 -9.86
C LEU A 267 8.31 -19.58 -8.42
N GLY A 268 7.14 -19.61 -7.76
CA GLY A 268 7.01 -19.98 -6.34
C GLY A 268 7.48 -18.90 -5.36
N VAL A 269 7.84 -17.70 -5.85
CA VAL A 269 8.43 -16.62 -5.04
C VAL A 269 7.39 -15.52 -4.76
N LEU A 270 6.95 -14.78 -5.78
CA LEU A 270 6.15 -13.56 -5.62
C LEU A 270 4.66 -13.81 -5.85
N ALA A 271 3.80 -13.30 -4.97
CA ALA A 271 2.34 -13.52 -5.01
C ALA A 271 1.58 -12.55 -5.94
N THR A 272 2.29 -11.61 -6.55
CA THR A 272 1.79 -10.72 -7.60
C THR A 272 2.55 -10.97 -8.90
N SER A 273 1.88 -10.79 -10.04
CA SER A 273 2.45 -10.97 -11.38
C SER A 273 3.01 -9.69 -11.97
N ARG A 274 2.76 -8.53 -11.35
CA ARG A 274 3.27 -7.22 -11.77
C ARG A 274 3.68 -6.38 -10.56
N SER A 275 4.79 -5.67 -10.68
CA SER A 275 5.33 -4.78 -9.65
C SER A 275 6.38 -3.84 -10.25
N ILE A 276 6.68 -2.76 -9.54
CA ILE A 276 7.85 -1.91 -9.77
C ILE A 276 9.02 -2.55 -9.00
N GLY A 277 10.21 -2.62 -9.62
CA GLY A 277 11.36 -3.35 -9.08
C GLY A 277 11.37 -4.82 -9.49
N ASP A 278 11.74 -5.71 -8.56
CA ASP A 278 11.84 -7.17 -8.77
C ASP A 278 12.65 -7.56 -10.02
N GLN A 279 13.77 -6.89 -10.26
CA GLN A 279 14.52 -7.09 -11.52
C GLN A 279 14.98 -8.54 -11.72
N TYR A 280 15.19 -9.29 -10.64
CA TYR A 280 15.51 -10.73 -10.68
C TYR A 280 14.39 -11.64 -11.21
N LEU A 281 13.13 -11.18 -11.22
CA LEU A 281 11.97 -11.94 -11.73
C LEU A 281 11.54 -11.51 -13.13
N ARG A 282 12.27 -10.61 -13.78
CA ARG A 282 12.06 -10.27 -15.19
C ARG A 282 12.42 -11.49 -16.07
N PRO A 283 11.68 -11.77 -17.17
CA PRO A 283 10.58 -10.98 -17.72
C PRO A 283 9.18 -11.38 -17.19
N TYR A 284 9.09 -12.22 -16.16
CA TYR A 284 7.82 -12.80 -15.69
C TYR A 284 7.00 -11.78 -14.89
N VAL A 285 7.67 -11.05 -13.99
CA VAL A 285 7.08 -9.90 -13.29
C VAL A 285 7.41 -8.64 -14.08
N ILE A 286 6.40 -7.84 -14.42
CA ILE A 286 6.56 -6.62 -15.22
C ILE A 286 5.99 -5.40 -14.49
N SER A 287 6.51 -4.22 -14.80
CA SER A 287 6.08 -2.93 -14.24
C SER A 287 4.95 -2.25 -15.01
N LYS A 288 4.35 -2.95 -15.99
CA LYS A 288 3.29 -2.42 -16.84
C LYS A 288 1.97 -2.29 -16.07
N PRO A 289 1.45 -1.07 -15.82
CA PRO A 289 0.17 -0.91 -15.16
C PRO A 289 -0.99 -1.23 -16.10
N GLU A 290 -2.15 -1.56 -15.53
CA GLU A 290 -3.45 -1.45 -16.19
C GLU A 290 -4.08 -0.11 -15.82
N VAL A 291 -4.56 0.63 -16.83
CA VAL A 291 -5.07 1.99 -16.67
C VAL A 291 -6.58 2.02 -16.96
N MET A 292 -7.35 2.55 -16.02
CA MET A 292 -8.80 2.73 -16.10
C MET A 292 -9.13 4.22 -16.00
N VAL A 293 -9.78 4.77 -17.03
CA VAL A 293 -10.28 6.16 -17.02
C VAL A 293 -11.80 6.14 -16.83
N THR A 294 -12.26 6.71 -15.73
CA THR A 294 -13.68 6.74 -15.34
C THR A 294 -14.18 8.17 -15.28
N LYS A 295 -15.23 8.49 -16.04
CA LYS A 295 -15.90 9.80 -15.92
C LYS A 295 -16.61 9.92 -14.58
N ARG A 296 -16.42 11.08 -13.95
CA ARG A 296 -17.11 11.44 -12.72
C ARG A 296 -18.57 11.74 -12.98
N THR A 297 -19.37 11.41 -11.99
CA THR A 297 -20.81 11.68 -11.93
C THR A 297 -21.14 12.30 -10.58
N ASP A 298 -22.28 12.97 -10.48
CA ASP A 298 -22.73 13.52 -9.19
C ASP A 298 -23.14 12.44 -8.18
N GLU A 299 -23.18 11.16 -8.61
CA GLU A 299 -23.42 10.00 -7.75
C GLU A 299 -22.15 9.45 -7.11
N ASP A 300 -20.96 9.93 -7.51
CA ASP A 300 -19.69 9.49 -6.95
C ASP A 300 -19.48 10.09 -5.56
N GLU A 301 -19.36 9.22 -4.56
CA GLU A 301 -19.24 9.66 -3.18
C GLU A 301 -17.80 9.70 -2.70
N PHE A 302 -17.07 8.59 -2.89
CA PHE A 302 -15.69 8.48 -2.44
C PHE A 302 -14.93 7.38 -3.20
N LEU A 303 -13.61 7.50 -3.21
CA LEU A 303 -12.67 6.51 -3.73
C LEU A 303 -11.88 5.92 -2.57
N ILE A 304 -11.66 4.61 -2.58
CA ILE A 304 -10.79 3.88 -1.64
C ILE A 304 -9.60 3.34 -2.42
N LEU A 305 -8.38 3.63 -1.99
CA LEU A 305 -7.17 2.92 -2.43
C LEU A 305 -6.61 2.19 -1.19
N ALA A 306 -6.21 0.94 -1.33
CA ALA A 306 -5.57 0.23 -0.23
C ALA A 306 -4.67 -0.93 -0.69
N SER A 307 -3.75 -1.33 0.20
CA SER A 307 -2.93 -2.54 0.10
C SER A 307 -3.75 -3.81 0.36
N ASP A 308 -3.17 -4.97 0.06
CA ASP A 308 -3.83 -6.26 0.22
C ASP A 308 -4.14 -6.57 1.69
N GLY A 309 -3.41 -5.96 2.63
CA GLY A 309 -3.70 -6.03 4.06
C GLY A 309 -5.12 -5.60 4.43
N LEU A 310 -5.78 -4.77 3.61
CA LEU A 310 -7.22 -4.51 3.68
C LEU A 310 -8.02 -5.56 2.89
N TRP A 311 -7.70 -5.72 1.60
CA TRP A 311 -8.55 -6.42 0.63
C TRP A 311 -8.59 -7.94 0.80
N ASP A 312 -7.60 -8.53 1.45
CA ASP A 312 -7.56 -9.96 1.78
C ASP A 312 -8.64 -10.37 2.79
N VAL A 313 -9.11 -9.43 3.61
CA VAL A 313 -10.07 -9.70 4.70
C VAL A 313 -11.36 -8.87 4.62
N ILE A 314 -11.41 -7.87 3.73
CA ILE A 314 -12.57 -7.01 3.52
C ILE A 314 -12.92 -6.94 2.03
N SER A 315 -14.15 -7.33 1.68
CA SER A 315 -14.65 -7.18 0.32
C SER A 315 -14.95 -5.71 -0.03
N ASN A 316 -14.94 -5.41 -1.33
CA ASN A 316 -15.25 -4.08 -1.87
C ASN A 316 -16.55 -3.49 -1.29
N GLU A 317 -17.62 -4.29 -1.26
CA GLU A 317 -18.96 -3.89 -0.79
C GLU A 317 -18.97 -3.61 0.72
N VAL A 318 -18.21 -4.39 1.49
CA VAL A 318 -18.08 -4.15 2.93
C VAL A 318 -17.32 -2.87 3.18
N ALA A 319 -16.21 -2.64 2.47
CA ALA A 319 -15.41 -1.43 2.60
C ALA A 319 -16.24 -0.17 2.29
N CYS A 320 -16.93 -0.14 1.15
CA CYS A 320 -17.83 0.98 0.79
C CYS A 320 -18.92 1.19 1.83
N ARG A 321 -19.55 0.13 2.33
CA ARG A 321 -20.60 0.25 3.37
C ARG A 321 -20.06 0.85 4.67
N VAL A 322 -18.85 0.48 5.08
CA VAL A 322 -18.20 1.00 6.29
C VAL A 322 -17.88 2.48 6.14
N VAL A 323 -17.23 2.86 5.04
CA VAL A 323 -16.91 4.27 4.77
C VAL A 323 -18.18 5.12 4.67
N ASN A 324 -19.19 4.66 3.94
CA ASN A 324 -20.46 5.39 3.83
C ASN A 324 -21.10 5.60 5.22
N LYS A 325 -21.12 4.58 6.10
CA LYS A 325 -21.62 4.74 7.48
C LYS A 325 -20.79 5.73 8.31
N ALA A 326 -19.46 5.71 8.18
CA ALA A 326 -18.56 6.61 8.88
C ALA A 326 -18.83 8.08 8.49
N LEU A 327 -18.91 8.36 7.18
CA LEU A 327 -19.16 9.71 6.65
C LEU A 327 -20.52 10.29 7.11
N HIS A 328 -21.53 9.44 7.24
CA HIS A 328 -22.86 9.83 7.72
C HIS A 328 -22.97 9.91 9.26
N GLY A 329 -21.88 9.71 10.01
CA GLY A 329 -21.88 9.74 11.47
C GLY A 329 -22.72 8.62 12.10
N ARG A 330 -22.95 7.53 11.35
CA ARG A 330 -23.77 6.38 11.79
C ARG A 330 -22.92 5.27 12.40
N ILE A 331 -21.62 5.49 12.56
CA ILE A 331 -20.75 4.66 13.38
C ILE A 331 -20.63 5.35 14.74
N MET A 332 -21.24 4.76 15.76
CA MET A 332 -20.99 5.12 17.16
C MET A 332 -20.10 4.04 17.77
N MET A 333 -18.85 4.39 18.07
CA MET A 333 -17.96 3.55 18.90
C MET A 333 -18.46 3.60 20.36
N ARG A 334 -18.74 2.45 20.98
CA ARG A 334 -19.11 2.34 22.41
C ARG A 334 -18.03 1.57 23.18
N SER A 335 -17.64 2.06 24.35
CA SER A 335 -16.61 1.46 25.23
C SER A 335 -16.95 0.05 25.72
N ILE A 336 -15.93 -0.81 25.83
CA ILE A 336 -16.00 -2.16 26.41
C ILE A 336 -15.84 -2.10 27.93
N ASN A 337 -16.84 -2.58 28.67
CA ASN A 337 -16.63 -3.26 29.95
C ASN A 337 -16.46 -4.75 29.62
N VAL A 338 -15.36 -5.36 30.06
CA VAL A 338 -15.08 -6.77 29.80
C VAL A 338 -15.93 -7.61 30.74
N ASP A 339 -17.10 -8.05 30.26
CA ASP A 339 -17.83 -9.17 30.86
C ASP A 339 -17.68 -10.41 29.99
N HIS A 340 -17.38 -11.52 30.65
CA HIS A 340 -16.92 -12.78 30.06
C HIS A 340 -18.09 -13.63 29.56
N ASP A 341 -18.91 -13.12 28.64
CA ASP A 341 -19.83 -13.97 27.86
C ASP A 341 -20.39 -13.24 26.61
N ARG A 342 -20.30 -13.89 25.45
CA ARG A 342 -20.95 -13.62 24.14
C ARG A 342 -20.19 -12.86 23.02
N ASP A 343 -20.44 -13.38 21.82
CA ASP A 343 -19.95 -13.07 20.46
C ASP A 343 -20.16 -11.62 19.96
N HIS A 344 -19.49 -10.63 20.55
CA HIS A 344 -19.43 -9.28 19.95
C HIS A 344 -18.02 -8.70 20.00
N VAL A 345 -17.44 -8.47 18.82
CA VAL A 345 -16.14 -7.79 18.65
C VAL A 345 -16.36 -6.29 18.81
N LEU A 346 -15.68 -5.69 19.77
CA LEU A 346 -15.64 -4.25 20.03
C LEU A 346 -14.19 -3.77 19.91
N LEU A 347 -14.01 -2.58 19.33
CA LEU A 347 -12.71 -1.91 19.11
C LEU A 347 -12.74 -0.57 19.89
N ASN A 348 -11.68 -0.25 20.64
CA ASN A 348 -11.56 0.98 21.44
C ASN A 348 -10.35 1.81 20.95
N TYR A 349 -10.55 3.12 20.76
CA TYR A 349 -9.49 4.14 20.62
C TYR A 349 -9.90 5.44 21.35
N GLU A 350 -8.93 6.15 21.94
CA GLU A 350 -9.15 7.38 22.70
C GLU A 350 -9.25 8.62 21.80
N ARG A 351 -10.18 9.52 22.16
CA ARG A 351 -10.54 10.74 21.44
C ARG A 351 -9.58 11.89 21.77
N PRO A 352 -8.90 12.54 20.80
CA PRO A 352 -8.51 13.94 20.95
C PRO A 352 -9.73 14.83 20.65
N ALA A 353 -9.92 15.88 21.44
CA ALA A 353 -11.06 16.80 21.32
C ALA A 353 -11.24 17.36 19.89
N PRO A 354 -12.47 17.57 19.42
CA PRO A 354 -12.71 18.09 18.07
C PRO A 354 -12.20 19.53 17.97
N ALA A 355 -11.20 19.76 17.13
CA ALA A 355 -10.94 21.07 16.56
C ALA A 355 -11.90 21.29 15.38
N ASP A 356 -12.54 22.46 15.34
CA ASP A 356 -13.52 22.87 14.33
C ASP A 356 -13.12 22.48 12.88
N GLY A 357 -14.02 21.77 12.16
CA GLY A 357 -13.84 21.41 10.74
C GLY A 357 -14.40 20.02 10.35
N GLY A 358 -15.71 19.81 10.49
CA GLY A 358 -16.35 18.48 10.59
C GLY A 358 -16.35 17.52 9.38
N GLY A 359 -15.74 17.87 8.23
CA GLY A 359 -15.68 17.02 7.03
C GLY A 359 -14.41 16.17 6.93
N SER A 360 -13.24 16.82 7.01
CA SER A 360 -11.92 16.15 6.93
C SER A 360 -11.74 15.14 8.06
N SER A 361 -12.22 15.45 9.26
CA SER A 361 -12.16 14.55 10.42
C SER A 361 -12.88 13.21 10.19
N ARG A 362 -13.99 13.18 9.43
CA ARG A 362 -14.78 11.96 9.21
C ARG A 362 -14.19 11.04 8.15
N ILE A 363 -13.51 11.59 7.16
CA ILE A 363 -12.88 10.80 6.10
C ILE A 363 -11.63 10.11 6.66
N SER A 364 -10.84 10.82 7.47
CA SER A 364 -9.74 10.21 8.23
C SER A 364 -10.24 9.13 9.18
N GLU A 365 -11.35 9.36 9.90
CA GLU A 365 -11.98 8.34 10.74
C GLU A 365 -12.44 7.12 9.92
N ALA A 366 -13.02 7.33 8.74
CA ALA A 366 -13.43 6.23 7.86
C ALA A 366 -12.25 5.36 7.42
N ALA A 367 -11.12 5.96 7.07
CA ALA A 367 -9.89 5.24 6.73
C ALA A 367 -9.39 4.42 7.92
N ALA A 368 -9.30 5.03 9.11
CA ALA A 368 -8.89 4.34 10.33
C ALA A 368 -9.80 3.15 10.69
N VAL A 369 -11.13 3.33 10.60
CA VAL A 369 -12.11 2.27 10.88
C VAL A 369 -11.97 1.09 9.91
N LEU A 370 -11.58 1.33 8.64
CA LEU A 370 -11.28 0.26 7.70
C LEU A 370 -10.05 -0.55 8.13
N ALA A 371 -8.96 0.13 8.53
CA ALA A 371 -7.75 -0.55 9.01
C ALA A 371 -8.02 -1.35 10.29
N ASP A 372 -8.74 -0.78 11.25
CA ASP A 372 -9.12 -1.48 12.48
C ASP A 372 -10.00 -2.70 12.21
N LEU A 373 -10.96 -2.57 11.28
CA LEU A 373 -11.80 -3.70 10.87
C LEU A 373 -10.98 -4.80 10.21
N ALA A 374 -9.97 -4.46 9.41
CA ALA A 374 -9.09 -5.45 8.78
C ALA A 374 -8.26 -6.20 9.82
N MET A 375 -7.67 -5.49 10.79
CA MET A 375 -6.97 -6.12 11.93
C MET A 375 -7.91 -7.02 12.74
N ALA A 376 -9.14 -6.55 13.02
CA ALA A 376 -10.15 -7.31 13.74
C ALA A 376 -10.61 -8.58 12.99
N ARG A 377 -10.59 -8.55 11.65
CA ARG A 377 -10.87 -9.70 10.78
C ARG A 377 -9.67 -10.62 10.57
N GLY A 378 -8.57 -10.33 11.24
CA GLY A 378 -7.41 -11.22 11.29
C GLY A 378 -6.32 -10.89 10.27
N SER A 379 -6.37 -9.74 9.59
CA SER A 379 -5.22 -9.28 8.81
C SER A 379 -3.97 -9.25 9.69
N LYS A 380 -2.89 -9.80 9.15
CA LYS A 380 -1.55 -9.82 9.78
C LYS A 380 -0.56 -8.99 9.00
N ASP A 381 -1.01 -8.32 7.95
CA ASP A 381 -0.15 -7.55 7.07
C ASP A 381 0.02 -6.10 7.53
N ASN A 382 0.88 -5.36 6.84
CA ASN A 382 0.79 -3.90 6.81
C ASN A 382 -0.56 -3.51 6.19
N ILE A 383 -1.15 -2.42 6.65
CA ILE A 383 -2.46 -1.98 6.18
C ILE A 383 -2.39 -0.50 5.88
N SER A 384 -2.52 -0.16 4.61
CA SER A 384 -2.56 1.22 4.13
C SER A 384 -3.86 1.48 3.38
N VAL A 385 -4.55 2.55 3.76
CA VAL A 385 -5.84 2.93 3.20
C VAL A 385 -5.87 4.45 2.98
N ILE A 386 -6.23 4.85 1.77
CA ILE A 386 -6.59 6.22 1.43
C ILE A 386 -8.08 6.24 1.07
N VAL A 387 -8.83 7.12 1.71
CA VAL A 387 -10.22 7.43 1.35
C VAL A 387 -10.28 8.87 0.83
N VAL A 388 -10.80 9.07 -0.37
CA VAL A 388 -10.93 10.38 -1.02
C VAL A 388 -12.41 10.71 -1.15
N ASP A 389 -12.86 11.85 -0.62
CA ASP A 389 -14.22 12.35 -0.80
C ASP A 389 -14.35 13.03 -2.17
N LEU A 390 -15.31 12.53 -2.95
CA LEU A 390 -15.57 12.96 -4.32
C LEU A 390 -16.84 13.82 -4.42
N ARG A 391 -17.55 14.05 -3.32
CA ARG A 391 -18.75 14.88 -3.33
C ARG A 391 -18.39 16.32 -3.60
N LYS A 392 -19.10 16.95 -4.54
CA LYS A 392 -18.97 18.39 -4.77
C LYS A 392 -19.43 19.14 -3.52
N LEU A 393 -18.64 20.11 -3.05
CA LEU A 393 -19.09 21.03 -2.02
C LEU A 393 -20.33 21.77 -2.53
N PRO A 394 -21.39 21.95 -1.71
CA PRO A 394 -22.54 22.72 -2.12
C PRO A 394 -22.09 24.15 -2.47
N SER A 395 -22.50 24.60 -3.66
CA SER A 395 -22.22 25.93 -4.23
C SER A 395 -22.85 27.06 -3.44
#